data_AF-A0A950ZCF8-F1
#
_entry.id   AF-A0A950ZCF8-F1
#
_cell.length_a   1.000
_cell.length_b   1.000
_cell.length_c   1.000
_cell.angle_alpha   90.00
_cell.angle_beta   90.00
_cell.angle_gamma   90.00
#
_symmetry.space_group_name_H-M   'P 1'
#
loop_
_entity.id
_entity.type
_entity.pdbx_description
1 polymer ?
#
loop_
_entity_poly.entity_id
_entity_poly.type
_entity_poly.pdbx_seq_one_letter_code
_entity_poly.pdbx_strand_id
1 'polypeptide(L)'
;MRERIARFIAAGDGDFEPLALELFREQARDNPVYSPFLARIEVVPESVSRWDQIPPLPIGAFKLASVCVFDSAKSVATFHSSGTGGERLSSHFFRDLSLYESSIL
;
A
#
# COMPACT_ATOMS: atom_id res chain seq x y z
N MET A 1 -11.34 2.70 8.95
CA MET A 1 -10.24 1.87 8.40
C MET A 1 -9.02 1.77 9.33
N ARG A 2 -8.23 2.84 9.53
CA ARG A 2 -6.92 2.81 10.23
C ARG A 2 -6.89 2.08 11.57
N GLU A 3 -7.85 2.32 12.46
CA GLU A 3 -7.92 1.64 13.77
C GLU A 3 -8.18 0.13 13.65
N ARG A 4 -8.99 -0.30 12.67
CA ARG A 4 -9.23 -1.72 12.40
C ARG A 4 -7.96 -2.40 11.89
N ILE A 5 -7.20 -1.73 11.03
CA ILE A 5 -5.88 -2.19 10.59
C ILE A 5 -4.94 -2.33 11.79
N ALA A 6 -4.89 -1.33 12.68
CA ALA A 6 -4.04 -1.38 13.86
C ALA A 6 -4.37 -2.55 14.79
N ARG A 7 -5.66 -2.79 15.08
CA ARG A 7 -6.11 -3.92 15.90
C ARG A 7 -5.82 -5.27 15.24
N PHE A 8 -6.03 -5.37 13.94
CA PHE A 8 -5.71 -6.58 13.18
C PHE A 8 -4.20 -6.89 13.24
N ILE A 9 -3.34 -5.89 13.01
CA ILE A 9 -1.87 -6.05 13.08
C ILE A 9 -1.44 -6.48 14.50
N ALA A 10 -1.95 -5.83 15.54
CA ALA A 10 -1.49 -6.04 16.90
C ALA A 10 -1.99 -7.34 17.55
N ALA A 11 -3.20 -7.81 17.19
CA ALA A 11 -3.86 -8.90 17.92
C ALA A 11 -4.59 -9.91 17.03
N GLY A 12 -4.56 -9.75 15.70
CA GLY A 12 -5.40 -10.55 14.80
C GLY A 12 -6.91 -10.30 14.99
N ASP A 13 -7.27 -9.19 15.61
CA ASP A 13 -8.67 -8.83 15.88
C ASP A 13 -9.37 -8.36 14.59
N GLY A 14 -10.11 -9.28 13.96
CA GLY A 14 -10.94 -9.04 12.78
C GLY A 14 -10.70 -10.05 11.65
N ASP A 15 -11.47 -9.90 10.57
CA ASP A 15 -11.31 -10.71 9.36
C ASP A 15 -10.42 -9.97 8.33
N PHE A 16 -9.39 -10.66 7.86
CA PHE A 16 -8.45 -10.14 6.87
C PHE A 16 -9.12 -9.83 5.54
N GLU A 17 -10.01 -10.69 5.06
CA GLU A 17 -10.53 -10.58 3.69
C GLU A 17 -11.39 -9.32 3.48
N PRO A 18 -12.39 -9.03 4.33
CA PRO A 18 -13.14 -7.78 4.25
C PRO A 18 -12.24 -6.55 4.42
N LEU A 19 -11.25 -6.61 5.32
CA LEU A 19 -10.34 -5.50 5.59
C LEU A 19 -9.43 -5.21 4.38
N ALA A 20 -8.88 -6.26 3.76
CA ALA A 20 -8.03 -6.18 2.58
C ALA A 20 -8.81 -5.64 1.37
N LEU A 21 -10.03 -6.11 1.15
CA LEU A 21 -10.88 -5.65 0.04
C LEU A 21 -11.29 -4.17 0.21
N GLU A 22 -11.62 -3.74 1.43
CA GLU A 22 -11.94 -2.34 1.73
C GLU A 22 -10.71 -1.45 1.53
N LEU A 23 -9.53 -1.85 2.02
CA LEU A 23 -8.27 -1.12 1.79
C LEU A 23 -7.90 -1.07 0.31
N PHE A 24 -8.06 -2.18 -0.42
CA PHE A 24 -7.84 -2.25 -1.86
C PHE A 24 -8.71 -1.23 -2.62
N ARG A 25 -10.00 -1.13 -2.28
CA ARG A 25 -10.92 -0.17 -2.92
C ARG A 25 -10.52 1.28 -2.62
N GLU A 26 -10.05 1.59 -1.40
CA GLU A 26 -9.48 2.91 -1.09
C GLU A 26 -8.22 3.19 -1.94
N GLN A 27 -7.31 2.23 -2.05
CA GLN A 27 -6.10 2.38 -2.88
C GLN A 27 -6.44 2.53 -4.36
N ALA A 28 -7.37 1.74 -4.88
CA ALA A 28 -7.81 1.80 -6.27
C ALA A 28 -8.43 3.15 -6.65
N ARG A 29 -9.08 3.81 -5.68
CA ARG A 29 -9.69 5.13 -5.87
C ARG A 29 -8.70 6.27 -5.71
N ASP A 30 -7.89 6.24 -4.65
CA ASP A 30 -7.16 7.42 -4.17
C ASP A 30 -5.65 7.39 -4.49
N ASN A 31 -5.08 6.23 -4.83
CA ASN A 31 -3.65 6.11 -5.09
C ASN A 31 -3.33 6.52 -6.54
N PRO A 32 -2.57 7.61 -6.77
CA PRO A 32 -2.30 8.14 -8.10
C PRO A 32 -1.39 7.24 -8.95
N VAL A 33 -0.77 6.22 -8.37
CA VAL A 33 0.04 5.22 -9.09
C VAL A 33 -0.77 3.95 -9.34
N TYR A 34 -1.47 3.46 -8.32
CA TYR A 34 -2.15 2.17 -8.40
C TYR A 34 -3.46 2.24 -9.22
N SER A 35 -4.23 3.33 -9.10
CA SER A 35 -5.45 3.55 -9.88
C SER A 35 -5.23 3.46 -11.41
N PRO A 36 -4.30 4.23 -12.02
CA PRO A 36 -4.04 4.13 -13.46
C PRO A 36 -3.40 2.79 -13.85
N PHE A 37 -2.65 2.14 -12.95
CA PHE A 37 -2.15 0.79 -13.18
C PHE A 37 -3.30 -0.21 -13.35
N LEU A 38 -4.27 -0.21 -12.43
CA LEU A 38 -5.46 -1.08 -12.50
C LEU A 38 -6.26 -0.84 -13.77
N ALA A 39 -6.47 0.42 -14.15
CA ALA A 39 -7.16 0.77 -15.39
C ALA A 39 -6.45 0.22 -16.64
N ARG A 40 -5.10 0.26 -16.66
CA ARG A 40 -4.31 -0.24 -17.78
C ARG A 40 -4.34 -1.77 -17.93
N ILE A 41 -4.56 -2.49 -16.84
CA ILE A 41 -4.74 -3.95 -16.85
C ILE A 41 -6.23 -4.35 -16.85
N GLU A 42 -7.12 -3.40 -17.11
CA GLU A 42 -8.57 -3.60 -17.27
C GLU A 42 -9.24 -4.23 -16.03
N VAL A 43 -8.70 -3.94 -14.83
CA VAL A 43 -9.28 -4.42 -13.57
C VAL A 43 -10.34 -3.45 -13.08
N VAL A 44 -11.55 -3.97 -12.84
CA VAL A 44 -12.64 -3.26 -12.15
C VAL A 44 -12.52 -3.56 -10.65
N PRO A 45 -12.21 -2.56 -9.79
CA PRO A 45 -12.02 -2.80 -8.36
C PRO A 45 -13.22 -3.46 -7.67
N GLU A 46 -14.43 -3.15 -8.11
CA GLU A 46 -15.67 -3.69 -7.57
C GLU A 46 -15.87 -5.18 -7.90
N SER A 47 -15.24 -5.70 -8.97
CA SER A 47 -15.33 -7.12 -9.32
C SER A 47 -14.36 -8.00 -8.53
N VAL A 48 -13.41 -7.41 -7.80
CA VAL A 48 -12.48 -8.15 -6.93
C VAL A 48 -13.23 -8.56 -5.66
N SER A 49 -13.43 -9.87 -5.51
CA SER A 49 -14.26 -10.46 -4.45
C SER A 49 -13.47 -11.19 -3.38
N ARG A 50 -12.19 -11.48 -3.65
CA ARG A 50 -11.26 -12.13 -2.72
C ARG A 50 -9.95 -11.37 -2.62
N TRP A 51 -9.30 -11.45 -1.47
CA TRP A 51 -8.04 -10.74 -1.25
C TRP A 51 -6.91 -11.21 -2.17
N ASP A 52 -6.90 -12.49 -2.54
CA ASP A 52 -5.89 -13.11 -3.40
C ASP A 52 -6.06 -12.78 -4.89
N GLN A 53 -7.16 -12.11 -5.26
CA GLN A 53 -7.42 -11.57 -6.59
C GLN A 53 -6.90 -10.15 -6.77
N ILE A 54 -6.44 -9.49 -5.71
CA ILE A 54 -5.92 -8.12 -5.76
C ILE A 54 -4.66 -8.08 -6.66
N PRO A 55 -4.64 -7.31 -7.75
CA PRO A 55 -3.50 -7.29 -8.66
C PRO A 55 -2.26 -6.70 -7.97
N PRO A 56 -1.11 -7.39 -7.97
CA PRO A 56 0.10 -6.87 -7.36
C PRO A 56 0.66 -5.71 -8.19
N LEU A 57 1.01 -4.60 -7.53
CA LEU A 57 1.74 -3.51 -8.18
C LEU A 57 3.19 -3.97 -8.45
N PRO A 58 3.72 -3.83 -9.68
CA PRO A 58 5.09 -4.23 -9.98
C PRO A 58 6.11 -3.50 -9.10
N ILE A 59 7.11 -4.23 -8.60
CA ILE A 59 8.12 -3.67 -7.69
C ILE A 59 8.86 -2.45 -8.25
N GLY A 60 9.02 -2.37 -9.58
CA GLY A 60 9.63 -1.23 -10.27
C GLY A 60 8.87 0.08 -10.10
N ALA A 61 7.56 0.05 -9.81
CA ALA A 61 6.76 1.24 -9.54
C ALA A 61 7.31 2.03 -8.34
N PHE A 62 7.78 1.33 -7.30
CA PHE A 62 8.35 1.93 -6.09
C PHE A 62 9.73 2.58 -6.32
N LYS A 63 10.43 2.24 -7.42
CA LYS A 63 11.65 2.94 -7.85
C LYS A 63 11.32 4.23 -8.59
N LEU A 64 10.20 4.27 -9.32
CA LEU A 64 9.90 5.31 -10.30
C LEU A 64 8.91 6.37 -9.80
N ALA A 65 8.03 6.01 -8.86
CA ALA A 65 6.93 6.87 -8.42
C ALA A 65 6.73 6.83 -6.90
N SER A 66 6.12 7.89 -6.36
CA SER A 66 5.66 7.93 -4.97
C SER A 66 4.36 7.13 -4.84
N VAL A 67 4.48 5.87 -4.41
CA VAL A 67 3.33 4.99 -4.20
C VAL A 67 2.67 5.29 -2.86
N CYS A 68 1.83 6.33 -2.80
CA CYS A 68 1.08 6.71 -1.61
C CYS A 68 -0.19 7.51 -1.94
N VAL A 69 -1.19 7.45 -1.06
CA VAL A 69 -2.49 8.18 -1.18
C VAL A 69 -2.43 9.61 -0.62
N PHE A 70 -1.25 10.10 -0.29
CA PHE A 70 -1.03 11.43 0.26
C PHE A 70 0.14 12.10 -0.49
N ASP A 71 0.25 13.41 -0.35
CA ASP A 71 1.39 14.16 -0.87
C ASP A 71 2.69 13.69 -0.23
N SER A 72 3.57 13.04 -1.01
CA SER A 72 4.83 12.47 -0.51
C SER A 72 5.75 13.52 0.11
N ALA A 73 5.62 14.80 -0.25
CA ALA A 73 6.39 15.88 0.39
C ALA A 73 6.05 16.05 1.89
N LYS A 74 4.90 15.52 2.34
CA LYS A 74 4.46 15.52 3.74
C LYS A 74 4.86 14.27 4.51
N SER A 75 5.73 13.42 3.95
CA SER A 75 6.21 12.23 4.66
C SER A 75 7.02 12.62 5.90
N VAL A 76 6.74 11.99 7.05
CA VAL A 76 7.55 12.11 8.27
C VAL A 76 8.78 11.20 8.23
N ALA A 77 8.71 10.12 7.42
CA ALA A 77 9.82 9.21 7.19
C ALA A 77 9.74 8.64 5.77
N THR A 78 10.90 8.32 5.19
CA THR A 78 11.01 7.58 3.92
C THR A 78 12.01 6.45 4.09
N PHE A 79 11.57 5.22 3.84
CA PHE A 79 12.44 4.04 3.85
C PHE A 79 12.87 3.66 2.45
N HIS A 80 14.08 3.15 2.33
CA HIS A 80 14.69 2.75 1.07
C HIS A 80 15.07 1.27 1.10
N SER A 81 14.95 0.58 -0.04
CA SER A 81 15.50 -0.76 -0.19
C SER A 81 17.03 -0.76 -0.03
N SER A 82 17.63 -1.83 0.49
CA SER A 82 19.07 -1.90 0.77
C SER A 82 19.98 -1.72 -0.45
N GLY A 83 19.54 -2.17 -1.64
CA GLY A 83 20.20 -1.95 -2.93
C GLY A 83 21.60 -2.55 -3.07
N THR A 84 21.86 -3.31 -4.13
CA THR A 84 23.18 -3.95 -4.35
C THR A 84 24.01 -3.34 -5.48
N GLY A 85 23.66 -2.16 -5.98
CA GLY A 85 24.37 -1.51 -7.08
C GLY A 85 23.71 -0.17 -7.44
N GLY A 86 24.42 0.68 -8.18
CA GLY A 86 24.10 2.09 -8.48
C GLY A 86 22.80 2.40 -9.23
N GLU A 87 21.79 1.53 -9.16
CA GLU A 87 20.42 1.81 -9.59
C GLU A 87 19.65 2.65 -8.57
N ARG A 88 18.56 3.25 -9.05
CA ARG A 88 17.59 3.94 -8.20
C ARG A 88 16.90 2.95 -7.25
N LEU A 89 16.99 3.22 -5.95
CA LEU A 89 16.37 2.43 -4.89
C LEU A 89 14.85 2.61 -4.89
N SER A 90 14.14 1.59 -4.40
CA SER A 90 12.72 1.74 -4.08
C SER A 90 12.55 2.65 -2.87
N SER A 91 11.50 3.48 -2.87
CA SER A 91 11.17 4.38 -1.75
C SER A 91 9.77 4.08 -1.21
N HIS A 92 9.64 4.12 0.12
CA HIS A 92 8.38 3.93 0.84
C HIS A 92 8.13 5.13 1.75
N PHE A 93 7.04 5.86 1.51
CA PHE A 93 6.72 7.11 2.20
C PHE A 93 5.72 6.88 3.34
N PHE A 94 6.03 7.43 4.51
CA PHE A 94 5.20 7.30 5.70
C PHE A 94 4.70 8.67 6.15
N ARG A 95 3.37 8.84 6.26
CA ARG A 95 2.74 10.04 6.84
C ARG A 95 2.75 10.02 8.37
N ASP A 96 2.80 8.82 8.94
CA ASP A 96 2.99 8.54 10.35
C ASP A 96 3.64 7.16 10.49
N LEU A 97 4.29 6.89 11.62
CA LEU A 97 5.00 5.62 11.86
C LEU A 97 4.23 4.65 12.77
N SER A 98 3.05 5.03 13.29
CA SER A 98 2.45 4.27 14.39
C SER A 98 2.01 2.86 13.98
N LEU A 99 1.53 2.68 12.74
CA LEU A 99 1.20 1.34 12.22
C LEU A 99 2.45 0.50 11.97
N TYR A 100 3.53 1.12 11.49
CA TYR A 100 4.80 0.43 11.28
C TYR A 100 5.38 -0.05 12.61
N GLU A 101 5.41 0.80 13.62
CA GLU A 101 5.87 0.46 14.97
C GLU A 101 5.03 -0.66 15.61
N SER A 102 3.71 -0.63 15.39
CA SER A 102 2.80 -1.68 15.89
C SER A 102 3.02 -3.05 15.25
N SER A 103 3.71 -3.12 14.11
CA SER A 103 3.98 -4.39 13.39
C SER A 103 5.27 -5.08 13.82
N ILE A 104 6.09 -4.43 14.64
CA ILE A 104 7.40 -4.94 15.09
C ILE A 104 7.31 -5.62 16.47
N LEU A 105 6.25 -5.30 17.23
CA LEU A 105 5.98 -5.84 18.58
C LEU A 105 5.28 -7.18 18.49
#